data_AF-A0A7C8JMQ4-F1
#
_entry.id   AF-A0A7C8JMQ4-F1
#
_cell.length_a   1.000
_cell.length_b   1.000
_cell.length_c   1.000
_cell.angle_alpha   90.00
_cell.angle_beta   90.00
_cell.angle_gamma   90.00
#
_symmetry.space_group_name_H-M   'P 1'
#
loop_
_entity.id
_entity.type
_entity.pdbx_description
1 polymer ?
#
loop_
_entity_poly.entity_id
_entity_poly.type
_entity_poly.pdbx_seq_one_letter_code
_entity_poly.pdbx_strand_id
1 'polypeptide(L)'
;MIDPSQICTLMPLDEDTQHGNTQANDNSNDFLGSSIRRKGDKSDVRISFDQYKDSYSYLGTDAISIPPDTATMNLALNDHTTKERVRAVVLHEFGHLLECIHKHSSPASSIPWNEAAVYDYYRRCGWDWAKTYHNVLWKYDEKTISQFSEFDPKSIMVYPIDESVLLPGNSRFVTPWNTRLSATDKEFIGKLYPFPEGDERPRRSTRVKKKRL
;
A
#
# COMPACT_ATOMS: atom_id res chain seq x y z
N MET A 1 15.77 16.83 1.56
CA MET A 1 14.71 16.94 0.54
C MET A 1 14.57 15.59 -0.12
N ILE A 2 13.37 15.01 -0.13
CA ILE A 2 13.10 13.78 -0.88
C ILE A 2 12.99 14.20 -2.34
N ASP A 3 13.68 13.52 -3.25
CA ASP A 3 13.61 13.81 -4.68
C ASP A 3 12.16 13.61 -5.17
N PRO A 4 11.47 14.66 -5.68
CA PRO A 4 10.11 14.55 -6.16
C PRO A 4 9.95 13.48 -7.26
N SER A 5 10.99 13.26 -8.08
CA SER A 5 10.96 12.22 -9.13
C SER A 5 10.95 10.80 -8.56
N GLN A 6 11.56 10.58 -7.39
CA GLN A 6 11.50 9.32 -6.65
C GLN A 6 10.15 9.13 -5.96
N ILE A 7 9.44 10.20 -5.63
CA ILE A 7 8.10 10.09 -5.05
C ILE A 7 7.06 9.74 -6.14
N CYS A 8 7.12 10.42 -7.27
CA CYS A 8 6.17 10.26 -8.38
C CYS A 8 6.17 8.87 -9.03
N THR A 9 7.30 8.17 -9.05
CA THR A 9 7.46 6.86 -9.69
C THR A 9 7.30 5.68 -8.72
N LEU A 10 7.14 5.95 -7.42
CA LEU A 10 7.25 4.93 -6.37
C LEU A 10 6.11 4.95 -5.35
N MET A 11 5.08 5.78 -5.50
CA MET A 11 3.88 5.60 -4.68
C MET A 11 3.04 4.47 -5.30
N PRO A 12 2.67 3.42 -4.53
CA PRO A 12 1.58 2.53 -4.92
C PRO A 12 0.39 3.40 -5.32
N LEU A 13 -0.27 3.08 -6.43
CA LEU A 13 -1.51 3.77 -6.80
C LEU A 13 -2.59 2.76 -6.46
N ASP A 14 -3.16 2.95 -5.28
CA ASP A 14 -4.17 2.04 -4.78
C ASP A 14 -5.51 2.41 -5.41
N GLU A 15 -6.10 1.49 -6.18
CA GLU A 15 -7.47 1.63 -6.68
C GLU A 15 -8.53 1.48 -5.55
N ASP A 16 -8.20 1.90 -4.32
CA ASP A 16 -8.99 1.74 -3.09
C ASP A 16 -10.39 2.40 -3.14
N THR A 17 -10.72 3.13 -4.22
CA THR A 17 -11.97 3.89 -4.35
C THR A 17 -12.80 3.58 -5.62
N GLN A 18 -12.46 2.59 -6.44
CA GLN A 18 -13.30 2.24 -7.61
C GLN A 18 -14.57 1.43 -7.28
N HIS A 19 -15.02 1.38 -6.03
CA HIS A 19 -16.33 0.82 -5.65
C HIS A 19 -17.55 1.67 -6.11
N GLY A 20 -17.38 2.55 -7.11
CA GLY A 20 -18.43 3.41 -7.63
C GLY A 20 -18.64 3.37 -9.14
N ASN A 21 -17.60 3.40 -9.98
CA ASN A 21 -17.82 3.62 -11.41
C ASN A 21 -16.58 3.42 -12.29
N THR A 22 -16.19 2.18 -12.60
CA THR A 22 -15.41 1.92 -13.82
C THR A 22 -15.56 0.46 -14.21
N GLN A 23 -16.47 0.21 -15.16
CA GLN A 23 -16.19 -0.83 -16.14
C GLN A 23 -15.01 -0.34 -16.97
N ALA A 24 -13.80 -0.78 -16.62
CA ALA A 24 -12.68 -0.68 -17.53
C ALA A 24 -12.95 -1.66 -18.69
N ASN A 25 -13.55 -1.15 -19.75
CA ASN A 25 -13.54 -1.78 -21.07
C ASN A 25 -12.11 -1.77 -21.58
N ASP A 26 -11.32 -2.80 -21.24
CA ASP A 26 -10.05 -3.06 -21.90
C ASP A 26 -10.25 -4.05 -23.04
N ASN A 27 -10.68 -3.50 -24.19
CA ASN A 27 -10.49 -4.15 -25.48
C ASN A 27 -9.11 -3.76 -26.01
N SER A 28 -8.06 -4.41 -25.52
CA SER A 28 -6.77 -4.42 -26.21
C SER A 28 -6.17 -5.82 -26.20
N ASN A 29 -6.52 -6.57 -27.26
CA ASN A 29 -5.70 -7.67 -27.74
C ASN A 29 -4.39 -7.08 -28.27
N ASP A 30 -3.33 -7.19 -27.47
CA ASP A 30 -1.95 -7.49 -27.89
C ASP A 30 -1.01 -6.94 -26.83
N PHE A 31 -0.36 -7.83 -26.06
CA PHE A 31 1.10 -7.89 -26.01
C PHE A 31 1.50 -9.11 -25.17
N LEU A 32 2.32 -9.94 -25.80
CA LEU A 32 2.78 -11.24 -25.35
C LEU A 32 3.78 -11.09 -24.17
N GLY A 33 3.28 -10.84 -22.96
CA GLY A 33 4.03 -10.95 -21.72
C GLY A 33 3.73 -12.29 -21.06
N SER A 34 4.71 -13.18 -21.00
CA SER A 34 4.58 -14.52 -20.42
C SER A 34 4.14 -14.47 -18.95
N SER A 35 2.83 -14.55 -18.71
CA SER A 35 2.27 -14.76 -17.38
C SER A 35 2.68 -16.15 -16.91
N ILE A 36 3.51 -16.24 -15.86
CA ILE A 36 3.75 -17.50 -15.16
C ILE A 36 2.46 -17.83 -14.39
N ARG A 37 1.53 -18.53 -15.06
CA ARG A 37 0.37 -19.12 -14.41
C ARG A 37 0.84 -20.44 -13.78
N ARG A 38 1.07 -20.45 -12.47
CA ARG A 38 0.98 -21.74 -11.76
C ARG A 38 -0.47 -22.18 -11.89
N LYS A 39 -0.69 -23.28 -12.63
CA LYS A 39 -1.97 -23.98 -12.64
C LYS A 39 -2.20 -24.49 -11.22
N GLY A 40 -2.95 -23.73 -10.44
CA GLY A 40 -3.30 -23.99 -9.05
C GLY A 40 -4.74 -23.56 -8.83
N ASP A 41 -5.40 -24.24 -7.91
CA ASP A 41 -6.82 -24.07 -7.59
C ASP A 41 -7.22 -22.64 -7.24
N LYS A 42 -8.53 -22.43 -7.10
CA LYS A 42 -9.17 -21.18 -6.67
C LYS A 42 -8.38 -20.56 -5.50
N SER A 43 -7.74 -19.42 -5.75
CA SER A 43 -6.91 -18.70 -4.76
C SER A 43 -7.55 -17.35 -4.47
N ASP A 44 -7.80 -17.06 -3.19
CA ASP A 44 -8.41 -15.79 -2.77
C ASP A 44 -7.48 -14.60 -3.02
N VAL A 45 -6.16 -14.82 -2.94
CA VAL A 45 -5.12 -13.81 -3.21
C VAL A 45 -4.34 -14.19 -4.47
N ARG A 46 -4.28 -13.29 -5.44
CA ARG A 46 -3.66 -13.49 -6.76
C ARG A 46 -2.75 -12.31 -7.08
N ILE A 47 -1.43 -12.55 -7.04
CA ILE A 47 -0.42 -11.49 -7.13
C ILE A 47 0.19 -11.46 -8.53
N SER A 48 0.14 -10.29 -9.20
CA SER A 48 0.89 -10.00 -10.42
C SER A 48 2.15 -9.17 -10.14
N PHE A 49 3.07 -9.14 -11.11
CA PHE A 49 4.33 -8.40 -11.04
C PHE A 49 4.52 -7.52 -12.29
N ASP A 50 3.44 -6.85 -12.71
CA ASP A 50 3.48 -5.96 -13.86
C ASP A 50 4.13 -4.63 -13.46
N GLN A 51 5.38 -4.43 -13.88
CA GLN A 51 6.16 -3.21 -13.59
C GLN A 51 5.66 -1.96 -14.30
N TYR A 52 4.79 -2.11 -15.32
CA TYR A 52 4.21 -0.98 -16.05
C TYR A 52 2.88 -0.52 -15.46
N LYS A 53 2.36 -1.25 -14.47
CA LYS A 53 1.21 -0.90 -13.65
C LYS A 53 1.68 -0.46 -12.27
N ASP A 54 0.74 0.07 -11.50
CA ASP A 54 0.99 0.51 -10.13
C ASP A 54 1.04 -0.66 -9.16
N SER A 55 1.70 -0.47 -8.02
CA SER A 55 1.49 -1.41 -6.90
C SER A 55 0.14 -1.12 -6.26
N TYR A 56 -0.61 -2.17 -5.97
CA TYR A 56 -1.90 -2.08 -5.30
C TYR A 56 -2.26 -3.42 -4.65
N SER A 57 -3.20 -3.38 -3.71
CA SER A 57 -3.94 -4.55 -3.23
C SER A 57 -5.40 -4.20 -2.98
N TYR A 58 -6.31 -5.13 -3.28
CA TYR A 58 -7.67 -5.03 -2.72
C TYR A 58 -7.62 -5.17 -1.20
N LEU A 59 -8.57 -4.52 -0.52
CA LEU A 59 -8.67 -4.51 0.93
C LEU A 59 -9.24 -5.82 1.46
N GLY A 60 -8.50 -6.50 2.33
CA GLY A 60 -9.05 -7.61 3.11
C GLY A 60 -9.75 -8.69 2.28
N THR A 61 -11.00 -8.94 2.66
CA THR A 61 -11.86 -9.95 2.03
C THR A 61 -12.47 -9.52 0.69
N ASP A 62 -12.32 -8.26 0.27
CA ASP A 62 -12.77 -7.80 -1.06
C ASP A 62 -12.08 -8.59 -2.18
N ALA A 63 -10.85 -9.04 -1.94
CA ALA A 63 -10.07 -9.91 -2.83
C ALA A 63 -10.83 -11.19 -3.24
N ILE A 64 -11.71 -11.71 -2.37
CA ILE A 64 -12.51 -12.93 -2.61
C ILE A 64 -13.57 -12.70 -3.70
N SER A 65 -14.08 -11.47 -3.79
CA SER A 65 -15.14 -11.09 -4.75
C SER A 65 -14.59 -10.80 -6.15
N ILE A 66 -13.27 -10.67 -6.30
CA ILE A 66 -12.63 -10.35 -7.57
C ILE A 66 -12.62 -11.58 -8.50
N PRO A 67 -12.88 -11.40 -9.81
CA PRO A 67 -12.88 -12.50 -10.77
C PRO A 67 -11.62 -13.37 -10.71
N PRO A 68 -11.72 -14.71 -10.87
CA PRO A 68 -10.58 -15.63 -10.72
C PRO A 68 -9.42 -15.39 -11.69
N ASP A 69 -9.67 -14.73 -12.82
CA ASP A 69 -8.70 -14.40 -13.86
C ASP A 69 -8.05 -13.02 -13.68
N THR A 70 -8.50 -12.25 -12.68
CA THR A 70 -7.99 -10.92 -12.35
C THR A 70 -7.09 -10.99 -11.12
N ALA A 71 -5.97 -10.27 -11.12
CA ALA A 71 -5.10 -10.14 -9.95
C ALA A 71 -5.82 -9.36 -8.83
N THR A 72 -5.61 -9.77 -7.58
CA THR A 72 -6.10 -9.05 -6.38
C THR A 72 -5.02 -8.17 -5.76
N MET A 73 -3.81 -8.21 -6.31
CA MET A 73 -2.68 -7.40 -5.89
C MET A 73 -1.69 -7.35 -7.05
N ASN A 74 -1.10 -6.18 -7.30
CA ASN A 74 0.06 -6.05 -8.17
C ASN A 74 1.24 -5.51 -7.35
N LEU A 75 2.41 -6.10 -7.57
CA LEU A 75 3.66 -5.59 -7.03
C LEU A 75 4.49 -5.09 -8.21
N ALA A 76 4.53 -3.76 -8.41
CA ALA A 76 5.29 -3.11 -9.48
C ALA A 76 6.80 -3.15 -9.18
N LEU A 77 7.36 -4.35 -9.20
CA LEU A 77 8.74 -4.67 -8.85
C LEU A 77 9.43 -5.33 -10.05
N ASN A 78 10.71 -5.06 -10.21
CA ASN A 78 11.56 -5.69 -11.21
C ASN A 78 12.91 -6.09 -10.62
N ASP A 79 13.74 -6.76 -11.43
CA ASP A 79 15.05 -7.28 -11.01
C ASP A 79 16.05 -6.18 -10.58
N HIS A 80 15.78 -4.91 -10.92
CA HIS A 80 16.60 -3.77 -10.53
C HIS A 80 16.10 -3.10 -9.24
N THR A 81 14.96 -3.54 -8.68
CA THR A 81 14.39 -2.93 -7.48
C THR A 81 15.21 -3.29 -6.24
N THR A 82 15.57 -2.28 -5.44
CA THR A 82 16.40 -2.48 -4.24
C THR A 82 15.67 -3.33 -3.19
N LYS A 83 16.42 -4.05 -2.35
CA LYS A 83 15.84 -4.90 -1.29
C LYS A 83 14.99 -4.11 -0.30
N GLU A 84 15.40 -2.87 -0.01
CA GLU A 84 14.69 -1.94 0.84
C GLU A 84 13.34 -1.56 0.23
N ARG A 85 13.32 -1.31 -1.09
CA ARG A 85 12.10 -0.97 -1.82
C ARG A 85 11.17 -2.16 -1.96
N VAL A 86 11.68 -3.35 -2.30
CA VAL A 86 10.89 -4.59 -2.30
C VAL A 86 10.23 -4.79 -0.95
N ARG A 87 10.97 -4.61 0.16
CA ARG A 87 10.42 -4.72 1.51
C ARG A 87 9.31 -3.69 1.77
N ALA A 88 9.53 -2.44 1.37
CA ALA A 88 8.55 -1.38 1.59
C ALA A 88 7.23 -1.68 0.88
N VAL A 89 7.29 -1.94 -0.42
CA VAL A 89 6.10 -2.23 -1.25
C VAL A 89 5.38 -3.47 -0.74
N VAL A 90 6.10 -4.59 -0.55
CA VAL A 90 5.47 -5.84 -0.10
C VAL A 90 4.79 -5.66 1.26
N LEU A 91 5.43 -4.98 2.22
CA LEU A 91 4.80 -4.78 3.53
C LEU A 91 3.59 -3.83 3.45
N HIS A 92 3.60 -2.85 2.55
CA HIS A 92 2.50 -1.92 2.34
C HIS A 92 1.29 -2.63 1.71
N GLU A 93 1.48 -3.30 0.57
CA GLU A 93 0.39 -4.00 -0.13
C GLU A 93 -0.21 -5.13 0.69
N PHE A 94 0.62 -5.88 1.43
CA PHE A 94 0.10 -6.90 2.35
C PHE A 94 -0.60 -6.28 3.57
N GLY A 95 -0.33 -5.02 3.91
CA GLY A 95 -1.11 -4.28 4.89
C GLY A 95 -2.54 -4.06 4.40
N HIS A 96 -2.72 -3.61 3.15
CA HIS A 96 -4.04 -3.47 2.52
C HIS A 96 -4.80 -4.80 2.48
N LEU A 97 -4.12 -5.89 2.10
CA LEU A 97 -4.70 -7.24 2.17
C LEU A 97 -5.16 -7.65 3.59
N LEU A 98 -4.59 -7.04 4.64
CA LEU A 98 -4.97 -7.24 6.03
C LEU A 98 -5.84 -6.08 6.58
N GLU A 99 -6.60 -5.43 5.70
CA GLU A 99 -7.55 -4.35 6.00
C GLU A 99 -6.91 -3.09 6.62
N CYS A 100 -5.60 -2.91 6.46
CA CYS A 100 -4.95 -1.69 6.88
C CYS A 100 -5.13 -0.64 5.79
N ILE A 101 -5.86 0.43 6.11
CA ILE A 101 -5.96 1.62 5.26
C ILE A 101 -4.73 2.52 5.38
N HIS A 102 -4.58 3.46 4.45
CA HIS A 102 -3.56 4.49 4.58
C HIS A 102 -3.75 5.35 5.84
N LYS A 103 -2.65 5.62 6.54
CA LYS A 103 -2.69 6.45 7.76
C LYS A 103 -3.10 7.89 7.48
N HIS A 104 -2.77 8.44 6.31
CA HIS A 104 -3.18 9.80 5.95
C HIS A 104 -4.67 9.91 5.66
N SER A 105 -5.31 8.82 5.23
CA SER A 105 -6.76 8.70 5.00
C SER A 105 -7.56 8.26 6.23
N SER A 106 -6.88 7.94 7.34
CA SER A 106 -7.53 7.64 8.62
C SER A 106 -8.40 8.82 9.08
N PRO A 107 -9.58 8.58 9.67
CA PRO A 107 -10.36 9.65 10.29
C PRO A 107 -9.59 10.41 11.38
N ALA A 108 -8.67 9.73 12.08
CA ALA A 108 -7.78 10.33 13.08
C ALA A 108 -6.66 11.21 12.50
N SER A 109 -6.48 11.22 11.17
CA SER A 109 -5.45 12.00 10.50
C SER A 109 -5.77 13.49 10.57
N SER A 110 -4.88 14.27 11.19
CA SER A 110 -4.97 15.73 11.28
C SER A 110 -3.91 16.45 10.46
N ILE A 111 -3.43 15.81 9.38
CA ILE A 111 -2.39 16.37 8.50
C ILE A 111 -2.89 17.72 7.93
N PRO A 112 -2.16 18.83 8.18
CA PRO A 112 -2.52 20.15 7.71
C PRO A 112 -1.99 20.36 6.30
N TRP A 113 -2.66 19.72 5.35
CA TRP A 113 -2.33 19.82 3.93
C TRP A 113 -2.43 21.25 3.41
N ASN A 114 -1.44 21.67 2.63
CA ASN A 114 -1.60 22.77 1.69
C ASN A 114 -2.14 22.18 0.38
N GLU A 115 -3.47 22.09 0.24
CA GLU A 115 -4.11 21.36 -0.88
C GLU A 115 -3.65 21.85 -2.26
N ALA A 116 -3.46 23.16 -2.45
CA ALA A 116 -2.94 23.70 -3.70
C ALA A 116 -1.54 23.14 -4.00
N ALA A 117 -0.66 23.12 -3.00
CA ALA A 117 0.67 22.53 -3.13
C ALA A 117 0.62 21.01 -3.35
N VAL A 118 -0.33 20.29 -2.73
CA VAL A 118 -0.56 18.86 -2.97
C VAL A 118 -0.91 18.62 -4.44
N TYR A 119 -1.92 19.30 -4.98
CA TYR A 119 -2.30 19.15 -6.39
C TYR A 119 -1.16 19.52 -7.34
N ASP A 120 -0.46 20.64 -7.08
CA ASP A 120 0.69 21.04 -7.90
C ASP A 120 1.81 20.01 -7.86
N TYR A 121 2.05 19.40 -6.70
CA TYR A 121 3.04 18.35 -6.50
C TYR A 121 2.73 17.10 -7.32
N TYR A 122 1.53 16.55 -7.16
CA TYR A 122 1.13 15.31 -7.83
C TYR A 122 0.82 15.51 -9.32
N ARG A 123 0.44 16.71 -9.75
CA ARG A 123 0.35 17.04 -11.18
C ARG A 123 1.69 16.90 -11.88
N ARG A 124 2.81 17.26 -11.23
CA ARG A 124 4.16 17.01 -11.78
C ARG A 124 4.51 15.53 -11.86
N CYS A 125 3.81 14.69 -11.09
CA CYS A 125 3.86 13.23 -11.18
C CYS A 125 2.95 12.64 -12.26
N GLY A 126 2.24 13.48 -13.03
CA GLY A 126 1.29 13.03 -14.06
C GLY A 126 -0.08 12.61 -13.50
N TRP A 127 -0.37 12.87 -12.23
CA TRP A 127 -1.70 12.59 -11.67
C TRP A 127 -2.65 13.73 -12.00
N ASP A 128 -3.90 13.37 -12.28
CA ASP A 128 -4.98 14.34 -12.36
C ASP A 128 -5.54 14.68 -10.97
N TRP A 129 -6.45 15.65 -10.96
CA TRP A 129 -7.07 16.13 -9.73
C TRP A 129 -7.83 15.02 -8.98
N ALA A 130 -8.58 14.18 -9.69
CA ALA A 130 -9.38 13.13 -9.07
C ALA A 130 -8.48 12.09 -8.41
N LYS A 131 -7.42 11.67 -9.11
CA LYS A 131 -6.44 10.73 -8.59
C LYS A 131 -5.73 11.28 -7.35
N THR A 132 -5.30 12.54 -7.37
CA THR A 132 -4.69 13.16 -6.18
C THR A 132 -5.67 13.26 -5.02
N TYR A 133 -6.92 13.68 -5.29
CA TYR A 133 -7.93 13.79 -4.26
C TYR A 133 -8.16 12.43 -3.58
N HIS A 134 -8.46 11.39 -4.37
CA HIS A 134 -8.81 10.07 -3.84
C HIS A 134 -7.65 9.37 -3.12
N ASN A 135 -6.41 9.51 -3.59
CA ASN A 135 -5.27 8.79 -3.02
C ASN A 135 -4.58 9.55 -1.87
N VAL A 136 -4.74 10.87 -1.76
CA VAL A 136 -3.94 11.69 -0.82
C VAL A 136 -4.81 12.48 0.15
N LEU A 137 -5.84 13.15 -0.36
CA LEU A 137 -6.62 14.10 0.42
C LEU A 137 -7.88 13.49 1.02
N TRP A 138 -8.41 12.44 0.38
CA TRP A 138 -9.61 11.76 0.82
C TRP A 138 -9.38 11.01 2.13
N LYS A 139 -10.39 11.07 3.00
CA LYS A 139 -10.40 10.43 4.31
C LYS A 139 -11.66 9.58 4.45
N TYR A 140 -11.52 8.46 5.14
CA TYR A 140 -12.65 7.67 5.57
C TYR A 140 -13.46 8.41 6.64
N ASP A 141 -14.76 8.11 6.72
CA ASP A 141 -15.63 8.56 7.81
C ASP A 141 -15.50 7.59 8.99
N GLU A 142 -15.48 8.09 10.23
CA GLU A 142 -15.48 7.27 11.45
C GLU A 142 -16.66 6.29 11.52
N LYS A 143 -17.77 6.61 10.82
CA LYS A 143 -18.94 5.73 10.69
C LYS A 143 -18.71 4.58 9.72
N THR A 144 -17.75 4.71 8.81
CA THR A 144 -17.42 3.70 7.78
C THR A 144 -16.29 2.78 8.22
N ILE A 145 -15.33 3.27 9.00
CA ILE A 145 -14.24 2.46 9.55
C ILE A 145 -14.17 2.63 11.05
N SER A 146 -14.40 1.53 11.77
CA SER A 146 -14.41 1.49 13.23
C SER A 146 -13.05 1.15 13.85
N GLN A 147 -12.10 0.67 13.05
CA GLN A 147 -10.77 0.23 13.51
C GLN A 147 -9.68 1.01 12.79
N PHE A 148 -9.09 1.97 13.50
CA PHE A 148 -7.94 2.74 13.03
C PHE A 148 -7.03 3.06 14.22
N SER A 149 -5.78 3.40 13.92
CA SER A 149 -4.83 3.92 14.92
C SER A 149 -4.71 5.43 14.79
N GLU A 150 -4.11 6.05 15.81
CA GLU A 150 -3.54 7.40 15.70
C GLU A 150 -2.58 7.49 14.49
N PHE A 151 -2.41 8.72 13.99
CA PHE A 151 -1.45 8.99 12.92
C PHE A 151 -0.02 8.66 13.38
N ASP A 152 0.67 7.83 12.60
CA ASP A 152 2.07 7.45 12.85
C ASP A 152 2.92 7.73 11.60
N PRO A 153 3.80 8.75 11.62
CA PRO A 153 4.67 9.08 10.48
C PRO A 153 5.73 7.99 10.20
N LYS A 154 5.87 6.98 11.06
CA LYS A 154 6.77 5.84 10.84
C LYS A 154 6.05 4.59 10.32
N SER A 155 4.72 4.65 10.19
CA SER A 155 3.93 3.52 9.71
C SER A 155 4.38 3.09 8.32
N ILE A 156 4.29 1.80 8.03
CA ILE A 156 4.46 1.33 6.65
C ILE A 156 3.29 1.78 5.76
N MET A 157 2.13 2.09 6.35
CA MET A 157 0.87 2.42 5.66
C MET A 157 0.69 3.92 5.44
N VAL A 158 1.74 4.74 5.59
CA VAL A 158 1.67 6.17 5.27
C VAL A 158 2.52 6.47 4.05
N TYR A 159 1.96 7.24 3.13
CA TYR A 159 2.74 7.77 2.01
C TYR A 159 3.81 8.74 2.52
N PRO A 160 4.96 8.85 1.84
CA PRO A 160 5.91 9.91 2.13
C PRO A 160 5.25 11.28 2.04
N ILE A 161 5.49 12.11 3.05
CA ILE A 161 4.95 13.46 3.15
C ILE A 161 6.13 14.41 3.12
N ASP A 162 6.26 15.18 2.05
CA ASP A 162 7.25 16.25 1.94
C ASP A 162 6.76 17.51 2.66
N GLU A 163 7.68 18.33 3.18
CA GLU A 163 7.31 19.57 3.86
C GLU A 163 6.61 20.57 2.91
N SER A 164 6.93 20.53 1.62
CA SER A 164 6.37 21.44 0.61
C SER A 164 4.86 21.31 0.41
N VAL A 165 4.27 20.18 0.79
CA VAL A 165 2.82 19.93 0.67
C VAL A 165 2.05 20.20 1.97
N LEU A 166 2.73 20.71 3.00
CA LEU A 166 2.15 21.05 4.30
C LEU A 166 2.00 22.57 4.46
N LEU A 167 1.05 22.97 5.30
CA LEU A 167 1.02 24.35 5.80
C LEU A 167 2.29 24.65 6.64
N PRO A 168 2.84 25.88 6.61
CA PRO A 168 4.05 26.23 7.36
C PRO A 168 3.98 25.87 8.85
N GLY A 169 5.09 25.40 9.41
CA GLY A 169 5.20 25.04 10.84
C GLY A 169 4.73 23.63 11.21
N ASN A 170 4.46 22.77 10.22
CA ASN A 170 3.92 21.42 10.43
C ASN A 170 4.89 20.29 10.13
N SER A 171 6.19 20.53 10.29
CA SER A 171 7.28 19.56 10.04
C SER A 171 7.14 18.23 10.79
N ARG A 172 6.35 18.17 11.87
CA ARG A 172 6.02 16.94 12.60
C ARG A 172 5.29 15.87 11.76
N PHE A 173 4.66 16.27 10.66
CA PHE A 173 3.98 15.34 9.73
C PHE A 173 4.87 14.90 8.57
N VAL A 174 6.05 15.49 8.41
CA VAL A 174 7.01 15.10 7.38
C VAL A 174 7.38 13.64 7.59
N THR A 175 7.20 12.86 6.53
CA THR A 175 7.30 11.41 6.58
C THR A 175 8.22 10.94 5.47
N PRO A 176 9.36 10.30 5.79
CA PRO A 176 10.23 9.72 4.78
C PRO A 176 9.64 8.42 4.23
N TRP A 177 10.32 7.83 3.26
CA TRP A 177 10.05 6.46 2.83
C TRP A 177 10.31 5.45 3.96
N ASN A 178 9.23 4.93 4.54
CA ASN A 178 9.31 3.87 5.54
C ASN A 178 9.51 2.52 4.85
N THR A 179 10.46 1.72 5.36
CA THR A 179 10.80 0.41 4.78
C THR A 179 10.60 -0.74 5.75
N ARG A 180 10.03 -0.47 6.93
CA ARG A 180 9.81 -1.42 8.01
C ARG A 180 8.53 -1.07 8.76
N LEU A 181 7.91 -2.09 9.35
CA LEU A 181 6.78 -1.92 10.27
C LEU A 181 7.19 -1.11 11.51
N SER A 182 6.39 -0.10 11.83
CA SER A 182 6.51 0.67 13.07
C SER A 182 6.11 -0.16 14.30
N ALA A 183 6.23 0.42 15.50
CA ALA A 183 5.68 -0.19 16.71
C ALA A 183 4.14 -0.22 16.65
N THR A 184 3.54 0.89 16.20
CA THR A 184 2.09 1.06 16.03
C THR A 184 1.53 0.06 15.01
N ASP A 185 2.21 -0.17 13.90
CA ASP A 185 1.78 -1.17 12.89
C ASP A 185 1.65 -2.57 13.50
N LYS A 186 2.67 -2.98 14.27
CA LYS A 186 2.72 -4.30 14.90
C LYS A 186 1.68 -4.46 16.00
N GLU A 187 1.46 -3.41 16.78
CA GLU A 187 0.44 -3.40 17.83
C GLU A 187 -0.96 -3.44 17.22
N PHE A 188 -1.22 -2.62 16.21
CA PHE A 188 -2.50 -2.54 15.53
C PHE A 188 -2.88 -3.89 14.90
N ILE A 189 -1.97 -4.48 14.10
CA ILE A 189 -2.26 -5.76 13.45
C ILE A 189 -2.40 -6.91 14.47
N GLY A 190 -1.66 -6.85 15.58
CA GLY A 190 -1.77 -7.83 16.67
C GLY A 190 -3.09 -7.76 17.43
N LYS A 191 -3.77 -6.60 17.43
CA LYS A 191 -5.13 -6.44 17.97
C LYS A 191 -6.19 -6.94 16.98
N LEU A 192 -6.00 -6.69 15.68
CA LEU A 192 -6.91 -7.17 14.62
C LEU A 192 -6.88 -8.70 14.50
N TYR A 193 -5.69 -9.30 14.58
CA TYR A 193 -5.47 -10.73 14.43
C TYR A 193 -4.69 -11.29 15.63
N PRO A 194 -5.32 -11.43 16.81
CA PRO A 194 -4.66 -11.98 17.99
C PRO A 194 -4.32 -13.45 17.78
N PHE A 195 -3.19 -13.88 18.37
CA PHE A 195 -2.90 -15.31 18.47
C PHE A 195 -3.94 -16.00 19.37
N PRO A 196 -4.31 -17.25 19.10
CA PRO A 196 -5.13 -18.04 20.01
C PRO A 196 -4.49 -18.08 21.41
N GLU A 197 -5.30 -17.96 22.46
CA GLU A 197 -4.81 -18.11 23.83
C GLU A 197 -4.18 -19.50 24.02
N GLY A 198 -2.90 -19.53 24.44
CA GLY A 198 -2.18 -20.77 24.75
C GLY A 198 -1.20 -21.27 23.68
N ASP A 199 -1.18 -20.69 22.48
CA ASP A 199 -0.13 -21.00 21.50
C ASP A 199 1.12 -20.14 21.80
N GLU A 200 2.23 -20.81 22.18
CA GLU A 200 3.54 -20.15 22.25
C GLU A 200 3.82 -19.46 20.90
N ARG A 201 4.30 -18.20 20.92
CA ARG A 201 4.79 -17.53 19.69
C ARG A 201 5.68 -18.53 18.94
N PRO A 202 5.52 -18.74 17.62
CA PRO A 202 6.33 -19.69 16.88
C PRO A 202 7.79 -19.45 17.19
N ARG A 203 8.44 -20.40 17.90
CA ARG A 203 9.83 -20.25 18.30
C ARG A 203 10.64 -19.99 17.04
N ARG A 204 11.41 -18.90 17.05
CA ARG A 204 12.26 -18.50 15.91
C ARG A 204 13.02 -19.73 15.44
N SER A 205 12.68 -20.25 14.25
CA SER A 205 13.33 -21.40 13.64
C SER A 205 14.84 -21.21 13.73
N THR A 206 15.50 -21.99 14.58
CA THR A 206 16.96 -22.06 14.59
C THR A 206 17.34 -22.68 13.26
N ARG A 207 17.90 -21.85 12.37
CA ARG A 207 18.37 -22.28 11.05
C ARG A 207 19.41 -23.38 11.26
N VAL A 208 19.02 -24.64 11.09
CA VAL A 208 19.93 -25.78 11.13
C VAL A 208 20.92 -25.58 9.99
N LYS A 209 22.18 -25.29 10.31
CA LYS A 209 23.26 -25.28 9.33
C LYS A 209 23.41 -26.70 8.80
N LYS A 210 22.84 -27.00 7.62
CA LYS A 210 23.20 -28.22 6.88
C LYS A 210 24.69 -28.16 6.57
N LYS A 211 25.48 -29.03 7.21
CA LYS A 211 26.87 -29.29 6.82
C LYS A 211 26.82 -29.80 5.37
N ARG A 212 27.48 -29.10 4.44
CA ARG A 212 27.69 -29.60 3.08
C ARG A 212 28.58 -30.84 3.22
N LEU A 213 28.13 -31.96 2.65
CA LEU A 213 28.99 -33.09 2.26
C LEU A 213 29.81 -32.66 1.05
#